data_AF-A0A662QRY2-F1
#
_entry.id   AF-A0A662QRY2-F1
#
_cell.length_a   1.000
_cell.length_b   1.000
_cell.length_c   1.000
_cell.angle_alpha   90.00
_cell.angle_beta   90.00
_cell.angle_gamma   90.00
#
_symmetry.space_group_name_H-M   'P 1'
#
loop_
_entity.id
_entity.type
_entity.pdbx_description
1 polymer ?
#
loop_
_entity_poly.entity_id
_entity_poly.type
_entity_poly.pdbx_seq_one_letter_code
_entity_poly.pdbx_strand_id
1 'polypeptide(L)'
;MNAIEEKMITNAETLKLLEAREKFQDAPLSRMQMITVDFLKKETSKINVKKEKEVAEMLAKQVPSLKEFHIISILNCPPKDAEDVDVIFSKERISLDKAAKDKIVEIVKPVFKESKKTQKK
;
A
#
# COMPACT_ATOMS: atom_id res chain seq x y z
N MET A 1 -22.16 19.20 6.39
CA MET A 1 -21.28 19.02 5.22
C MET A 1 -21.46 17.61 4.72
N ASN A 2 -21.76 17.44 3.44
CA ASN A 2 -21.84 16.12 2.81
C ASN A 2 -20.62 15.95 1.91
N ALA A 3 -20.02 14.76 1.92
CA ALA A 3 -18.96 14.42 0.98
C ALA A 3 -19.57 14.34 -0.43
N ILE A 4 -18.93 15.00 -1.40
CA ILE A 4 -19.35 15.01 -2.81
C ILE A 4 -18.72 13.81 -3.54
N GLU A 5 -17.53 13.40 -3.12
CA GLU A 5 -16.78 12.28 -3.69
C GLU A 5 -15.85 11.70 -2.61
N GLU A 6 -15.75 10.37 -2.57
CA GLU A 6 -14.85 9.65 -1.68
C GLU A 6 -13.92 8.77 -2.51
N LYS A 7 -12.62 8.86 -2.23
CA LYS A 7 -11.60 8.08 -2.91
C LYS A 7 -10.67 7.44 -1.91
N MET A 8 -10.37 6.17 -2.13
CA MET A 8 -9.35 5.48 -1.35
C MET A 8 -7.96 5.82 -1.90
N ILE A 9 -7.01 6.05 -0.99
CA ILE A 9 -5.64 6.43 -1.31
C ILE A 9 -4.64 5.50 -0.63
N THR A 10 -3.46 5.34 -1.22
CA THR A 10 -2.40 4.53 -0.60
C THR A 10 -1.71 5.28 0.53
N ASN A 11 -0.99 4.54 1.37
CA ASN A 11 -0.10 5.10 2.40
C ASN A 11 0.93 6.07 1.80
N ALA A 12 1.44 5.76 0.61
CA ALA A 12 2.41 6.62 -0.07
C ALA A 12 1.79 7.91 -0.63
N GLU A 13 0.56 7.84 -1.13
CA GLU A 13 -0.20 9.04 -1.53
C GLU A 13 -0.51 9.91 -0.32
N THR A 14 -0.92 9.30 0.80
CA THR A 14 -1.20 9.99 2.06
C THR A 14 0.04 10.72 2.57
N LEU A 15 1.22 10.09 2.52
CA LEU A 15 2.47 10.73 2.91
C LEU A 15 2.75 11.98 2.07
N LYS A 16 2.60 11.89 0.74
CA LYS A 16 2.80 13.05 -0.14
C LYS A 16 1.83 14.19 0.17
N LEU A 17 0.57 13.88 0.47
CA LEU A 17 -0.43 14.89 0.82
C LEU A 17 -0.09 15.60 2.13
N LEU A 18 0.39 14.86 3.13
CA LEU A 18 0.79 15.43 4.42
C LEU A 18 2.08 16.25 4.32
N GLU A 19 3.07 15.79 3.56
CA GLU A 19 4.30 16.53 3.29
C GLU A 19 4.05 17.81 2.46
N ALA A 20 3.11 17.76 1.51
CA ALA A 20 2.69 18.95 0.78
C ALA A 20 2.00 19.94 1.73
N ARG A 21 1.09 19.46 2.59
CA ARG A 21 0.42 20.31 3.58
C ARG A 21 1.41 21.03 4.50
N GLU A 22 2.39 20.30 5.02
CA GLU A 22 3.44 20.86 5.89
C GLU A 22 4.24 21.98 5.21
N LYS A 23 4.42 21.90 3.88
CA LYS A 23 5.15 22.90 3.08
C LYS A 23 4.32 24.12 2.70
N PHE A 24 3.01 23.95 2.49
CA PHE A 24 2.14 24.98 1.89
C PHE A 24 1.25 25.71 2.91
N GLN A 25 1.14 25.24 4.15
CA GLN A 25 0.34 25.91 5.18
C GLN A 25 1.22 26.53 6.27
N ASP A 26 0.86 27.74 6.70
CA ASP A 26 1.50 28.45 7.82
C ASP A 26 1.20 27.83 9.20
N ALA A 27 0.36 26.78 9.23
CA ALA A 27 -0.03 26.09 10.46
C ALA A 27 0.69 24.73 10.57
N PRO A 28 1.28 24.42 11.74
CA PRO A 28 1.92 23.13 11.96
C PRO A 28 0.91 21.98 11.86
N LEU A 29 1.41 20.82 11.45
CA LEU A 29 0.63 19.58 11.52
C LEU A 29 0.17 19.33 12.96
N SER A 30 -1.08 18.89 13.11
CA SER A 30 -1.57 18.45 14.41
C SER A 30 -0.77 17.25 14.93
N ARG A 31 -0.82 17.01 16.25
CA ARG A 31 -0.11 15.87 16.86
C ARG A 31 -0.41 14.52 16.20
N MET A 32 -1.68 14.26 15.88
CA MET A 32 -2.07 13.02 15.21
C MET A 32 -1.50 12.94 13.79
N GLN A 33 -1.51 14.04 13.04
CA GLN A 33 -0.92 14.08 11.70
C GLN A 33 0.59 13.85 11.73
N MET A 34 1.31 14.42 12.71
CA MET A 34 2.75 14.18 12.87
C MET A 34 3.03 12.69 13.13
N ILE A 35 2.29 12.06 14.05
CA ILE A 35 2.40 10.62 14.33
C ILE A 35 2.14 9.79 13.06
N THR A 36 1.13 10.18 12.27
CA THR A 36 0.84 9.52 11.00
C THR A 36 1.98 9.67 10.00
N VAL A 37 2.57 10.86 9.86
CA VAL A 37 3.72 11.08 8.97
C VAL A 37 4.89 10.19 9.37
N ASP A 38 5.21 10.11 10.66
CA ASP A 38 6.32 9.28 11.15
C ASP A 38 6.10 7.79 10.86
N PHE A 39 4.88 7.30 11.09
CA PHE A 39 4.48 5.94 10.74
C PHE A 39 4.62 5.69 9.23
N LEU A 40 4.06 6.59 8.41
CA LEU A 40 4.05 6.44 6.96
C LEU A 40 5.46 6.46 6.39
N LYS A 41 6.34 7.37 6.83
CA LYS A 41 7.75 7.43 6.42
C LYS A 41 8.44 6.09 6.65
N LYS A 42 8.22 5.46 7.81
CA LYS A 42 8.79 4.16 8.13
C LYS A 42 8.28 3.05 7.22
N GLU A 43 6.97 2.97 6.99
CA GLU A 43 6.38 1.89 6.18
C GLU A 43 6.67 2.07 4.68
N THR A 44 6.56 3.28 4.14
CA THR A 44 6.85 3.56 2.73
C THR A 44 8.35 3.48 2.43
N SER A 45 9.23 3.61 3.43
CA SER A 45 10.67 3.43 3.23
C SER A 45 11.03 2.05 2.69
N LYS A 46 10.24 1.02 3.02
CA LYS A 46 10.41 -0.37 2.59
C LYS A 46 9.86 -0.63 1.18
N ILE A 47 9.13 0.33 0.62
CA ILE A 47 8.34 0.18 -0.60
C ILE A 47 8.88 1.10 -1.71
N ASN A 48 8.89 0.60 -2.94
CA ASN A 48 9.17 1.38 -4.13
C ASN A 48 7.89 2.05 -4.66
N VAL A 49 7.58 3.23 -4.10
CA VAL A 49 6.39 4.04 -4.43
C VAL A 49 6.24 4.33 -5.92
N LYS A 50 7.33 4.36 -6.69
CA LYS A 50 7.24 4.59 -8.15
C LYS A 50 6.53 3.45 -8.89
N LYS A 51 6.58 2.23 -8.35
CA LYS A 51 5.99 1.03 -8.94
C LYS A 51 4.56 0.76 -8.48
N GLU A 52 4.05 1.47 -7.46
CA GLU A 52 2.72 1.22 -6.90
C GLU A 52 1.61 1.31 -7.97
N LYS A 53 1.68 2.31 -8.85
CA LYS A 53 0.67 2.47 -9.93
C LYS A 53 0.69 1.32 -10.92
N GLU A 54 1.89 0.92 -11.37
CA GLU A 54 2.05 -0.20 -12.30
C GLU A 54 1.54 -1.51 -11.68
N VAL A 55 1.84 -1.72 -10.40
CA VAL A 55 1.39 -2.89 -9.64
C VAL A 55 -0.13 -2.87 -9.43
N ALA A 56 -0.71 -1.71 -9.12
CA ALA A 56 -2.16 -1.55 -9.00
C ALA A 56 -2.87 -1.94 -10.30
N GLU A 57 -2.38 -1.45 -11.44
CA GLU A 57 -2.93 -1.79 -12.75
C GLU A 57 -2.78 -3.27 -13.08
N MET A 58 -1.63 -3.87 -12.75
CA MET A 58 -1.40 -5.30 -12.94
C MET A 58 -2.34 -6.15 -12.08
N LEU A 59 -2.54 -5.80 -10.80
CA LEU A 59 -3.47 -6.49 -9.90
C LEU A 59 -4.90 -6.41 -10.44
N ALA A 60 -5.35 -5.23 -10.87
CA ALA A 60 -6.69 -5.04 -11.44
C ALA A 60 -6.91 -5.87 -12.72
N LYS A 61 -5.90 -5.95 -13.59
CA LYS A 61 -6.00 -6.69 -14.87
C LYS A 61 -5.90 -8.20 -14.68
N GLN A 62 -4.99 -8.67 -13.82
CA GLN A 62 -4.67 -10.10 -13.71
C GLN A 62 -5.49 -10.82 -12.65
N VAL A 63 -6.09 -10.09 -11.71
CA VAL A 63 -6.95 -10.63 -10.65
C VAL A 63 -8.27 -9.84 -10.62
N PRO A 64 -9.17 -10.08 -11.58
CA PRO A 64 -10.38 -9.27 -11.79
C PRO A 64 -11.40 -9.35 -10.65
N SER A 65 -11.25 -10.27 -9.70
CA SER A 65 -12.06 -10.34 -8.48
C SER A 65 -11.69 -9.27 -7.45
N LEU A 66 -10.53 -8.61 -7.60
CA LEU A 66 -10.09 -7.55 -6.70
C LEU A 66 -10.82 -6.23 -7.00
N LYS A 67 -11.34 -5.61 -5.93
CA LYS A 67 -11.87 -4.24 -5.96
C LYS A 67 -10.76 -3.27 -5.57
N GLU A 68 -10.99 -1.98 -5.80
CA GLU A 68 -10.06 -0.90 -5.45
C GLU A 68 -9.55 -1.00 -4.00
N PHE A 69 -10.46 -1.22 -3.04
CA PHE A 69 -10.10 -1.42 -1.63
C PHE A 69 -9.12 -2.59 -1.41
N HIS A 70 -9.30 -3.71 -2.11
CA HIS A 70 -8.40 -4.86 -1.98
C HIS A 70 -7.02 -4.53 -2.52
N ILE A 71 -6.96 -3.86 -3.68
CA ILE A 71 -5.70 -3.45 -4.30
C ILE A 71 -4.94 -2.49 -3.36
N ILE A 72 -5.63 -1.51 -2.79
CA ILE A 72 -5.00 -0.56 -1.85
C ILE A 72 -4.54 -1.27 -0.57
N SER A 73 -5.31 -2.23 -0.06
CA SER A 73 -4.89 -3.05 1.09
C SER A 73 -3.63 -3.84 0.79
N ILE A 74 -3.53 -4.44 -0.40
CA ILE A 74 -2.32 -5.14 -0.87
C ILE A 74 -1.14 -4.18 -1.00
N LEU A 75 -1.34 -2.97 -1.54
CA LEU A 75 -0.24 -2.01 -1.69
C LEU A 75 0.24 -1.45 -0.34
N ASN A 76 -0.68 -1.25 0.60
CA ASN A 76 -0.38 -0.78 1.95
C ASN A 76 0.27 -1.86 2.82
N CYS A 77 -0.10 -3.13 2.59
CA CYS A 77 0.48 -4.30 3.24
C CYS A 77 0.87 -5.34 2.18
N PRO A 78 2.00 -5.15 1.48
CA PRO A 78 2.46 -6.08 0.46
C PRO A 78 2.66 -7.49 1.04
N PRO A 79 1.98 -8.54 0.51
CA PRO A 79 2.18 -9.91 0.97
C PRO A 79 3.51 -10.47 0.44
N LYS A 80 4.20 -11.27 1.25
CA LYS A 80 5.43 -11.97 0.86
C LYS A 80 5.17 -13.37 0.34
N ASP A 81 4.09 -13.99 0.79
CA ASP A 81 3.67 -15.33 0.44
C ASP A 81 2.14 -15.45 0.44
N ALA A 82 1.65 -16.65 0.12
CA ALA A 82 0.21 -16.91 0.03
C ALA A 82 -0.49 -16.86 1.40
N GLU A 83 0.23 -17.09 2.50
CA GLU A 83 -0.33 -17.02 3.85
C GLU A 83 -0.62 -15.57 4.24
N ASP A 84 0.29 -14.64 3.89
CA ASP A 84 0.04 -13.21 4.04
C ASP A 84 -1.22 -12.77 3.26
N VAL A 85 -1.41 -13.30 2.04
CA VAL A 85 -2.63 -13.05 1.27
C VAL A 85 -3.85 -13.57 2.04
N ASP A 86 -3.80 -14.78 2.58
CA ASP A 86 -4.91 -15.32 3.38
C ASP A 86 -5.25 -14.45 4.59
N VAL A 87 -4.25 -13.87 5.26
CA VAL A 87 -4.48 -12.95 6.37
C VAL A 87 -5.18 -11.68 5.91
N ILE A 88 -4.71 -11.06 4.81
CA ILE A 88 -5.31 -9.84 4.23
C ILE A 88 -6.79 -10.08 3.87
N PHE A 89 -7.11 -11.25 3.31
CA PHE A 89 -8.46 -11.59 2.85
C PHE A 89 -9.32 -12.36 3.86
N SER A 90 -8.82 -12.59 5.08
CA SER A 90 -9.48 -13.44 6.10
C SER A 90 -10.89 -12.99 6.52
N LYS A 91 -11.23 -11.71 6.32
CA LYS A 91 -12.54 -11.12 6.62
C LYS A 91 -13.28 -10.62 5.38
N GLU A 92 -12.72 -10.85 4.20
CA GLU A 92 -13.33 -10.45 2.95
C GLU A 92 -14.37 -11.45 2.48
N ARG A 93 -15.33 -10.97 1.68
CA ARG A 93 -16.36 -11.82 1.06
C ARG A 93 -15.88 -12.54 -0.19
N ILE A 94 -14.60 -12.40 -0.55
CA ILE A 94 -14.02 -13.06 -1.71
C ILE A 94 -13.15 -14.23 -1.26
N SER A 95 -13.20 -15.32 -2.02
CA SER A 95 -12.26 -16.44 -1.86
C SER A 95 -11.31 -16.42 -3.04
N LEU A 96 -10.01 -16.39 -2.75
CA LEU A 96 -8.96 -16.47 -3.74
C LEU A 96 -8.46 -17.91 -3.78
N ASP A 97 -8.38 -18.47 -4.99
CA ASP A 97 -7.75 -19.78 -5.17
C ASP A 97 -6.22 -19.64 -5.08
N LYS A 98 -5.53 -20.79 -5.00
CA LYS A 98 -4.07 -20.80 -4.88
C LYS A 98 -3.40 -20.06 -6.05
N ALA A 99 -3.91 -20.23 -7.26
CA ALA A 99 -3.38 -19.58 -8.44
C ALA A 99 -3.49 -18.03 -8.38
N ALA A 100 -4.60 -17.49 -7.87
CA ALA A 100 -4.77 -16.06 -7.66
C ALA A 100 -3.84 -15.53 -6.56
N LYS A 101 -3.68 -16.27 -5.45
CA LYS A 101 -2.75 -15.89 -4.37
C LYS A 101 -1.32 -15.82 -4.86
N ASP A 102 -0.85 -16.85 -5.56
CA ASP A 102 0.50 -16.92 -6.10
C ASP A 102 0.75 -15.76 -7.08
N LYS A 103 -0.22 -15.43 -7.94
CA LYS A 103 -0.16 -14.26 -8.83
C LYS A 103 -0.06 -12.94 -8.08
N ILE A 104 -0.82 -12.74 -7.00
CA ILE A 104 -0.76 -11.51 -6.20
C ILE A 104 0.66 -11.33 -5.66
N VAL A 105 1.24 -12.38 -5.08
CA VAL A 105 2.60 -12.34 -4.53
C VAL A 105 3.64 -12.04 -5.61
N GLU A 106 3.52 -12.65 -6.79
CA GLU A 106 4.41 -12.38 -7.93
C GLU A 106 4.34 -10.93 -8.41
N ILE A 107 3.13 -10.39 -8.56
CA ILE A 107 2.90 -9.01 -9.01
C ILE A 107 3.44 -7.99 -8.01
N VAL A 108 3.38 -8.29 -6.71
CA VAL A 108 3.75 -7.36 -5.63
C VAL A 108 5.22 -7.44 -5.26
N LYS A 109 5.91 -8.55 -5.53
CA LYS A 109 7.37 -8.72 -5.29
C LYS A 109 8.24 -7.50 -5.67
N PRO A 110 8.05 -6.85 -6.84
CA PRO A 110 8.85 -5.70 -7.26
C PRO A 110 8.65 -4.42 -6.41
N VAL A 111 7.59 -4.37 -5.61
CA VAL A 111 7.23 -3.25 -4.72
C VAL A 111 8.14 -3.24 -3.50
N PHE A 112 8.56 -4.40 -3.01
CA PHE A 112 9.53 -4.47 -1.92
C PHE A 112 10.89 -3.95 -2.39
N LYS A 113 11.44 -2.97 -1.67
CA LYS A 113 12.86 -2.69 -1.78
C LYS A 113 13.58 -3.88 -1.16
N GLU A 114 14.36 -4.60 -1.96
CA GLU A 114 15.29 -5.60 -1.41
C GLU A 114 16.08 -4.92 -0.30
N SER A 115 15.89 -5.39 0.94
CA SER A 115 16.75 -5.00 2.04
C SER A 115 18.15 -5.42 1.64
N LYS A 116 19.00 -4.46 1.25
CA LYS A 116 20.43 -4.70 1.06
C LYS A 116 20.88 -5.52 2.26
N LYS A 117 21.28 -6.77 2.02
CA LYS A 117 21.93 -7.60 3.03
C LYS A 117 23.06 -6.76 3.60
N THR A 118 22.90 -6.27 4.83
CA THR A 118 24.00 -5.72 5.59
C THR A 118 24.88 -6.90 5.95
N GLN A 119 25.70 -7.36 4.99
CA GLN A 119 26.91 -8.12 5.29
C GLN A 119 27.82 -7.15 6.03
N LYS A 120 27.72 -7.13 7.36
CA LYS A 120 28.82 -6.64 8.19
C LYS A 120 29.76 -7.83 8.39
N LYS A 121 30.93 -7.68 7.77
CA LYS A 121 32.16 -8.44 8.01
C LYS A 121 32.53 -8.40 9.49
#